data_AF-A0A316KV36-F1
#
_entry.id   AF-A0A316KV36-F1
#
_cell.length_a   1.000
_cell.length_b   1.000
_cell.length_c   1.000
_cell.angle_alpha   90.00
_cell.angle_beta   90.00
_cell.angle_gamma   90.00
#
_symmetry.space_group_name_H-M   'P 1'
#
loop_
_entity.id
_entity.type
_entity.pdbx_description
1 polymer ?
#
loop_
_entity_poly.entity_id
_entity_poly.type
_entity_poly.pdbx_seq_one_letter_code
_entity_poly.pdbx_strand_id
1 'polypeptide(L)'
;MKNNIRPISWLVIIFLVTFHFSCKEQHKKETSSKNSKLLEESGFDEIERALLTEVPNGIETPIGMVWVPGAKFTRGAVALDKMAMSHEGPPHTVAVDGFFMDITEVTNKQFKRFVEETGYITTSERDIDWEELKKQLPEGTPKPHDTILQPGSLTFKKTKESVSNLYDFSQWWGWTIGADWKHPNGPKSSIEGKENYPVVHISYEDAKAYCDWAGRRLPTEAEWELAAWGDKRNSIFFWGNDIALLNKNANTWEGEFPVENTQEDGFEASAPIKSYAPNSLGLYDMAGNVWEWTSDWYNTYYYQKQADNIKVPLNPQGPISPYNQQNPYVKEKVMKGGSFLCSASYCASYRVSARMATSIDSSLEHLGFRTVVTSQMLQEQTK
;
A
#
# COMPACT_ATOMS: atom_id res chain seq x y z
N MET A 1 72.25 -14.95 14.49
CA MET A 1 73.11 -13.99 15.23
C MET A 1 72.27 -12.73 15.43
N LYS A 2 71.74 -12.53 16.66
CA LYS A 2 72.26 -11.57 17.65
C LYS A 2 72.27 -10.14 17.07
N ASN A 3 71.26 -9.35 17.43
CA ASN A 3 71.29 -8.38 18.53
C ASN A 3 72.06 -7.10 18.14
N ASN A 4 71.75 -5.87 18.54
CA ASN A 4 70.72 -5.21 19.34
C ASN A 4 71.36 -3.82 19.68
N ILE A 5 70.55 -2.89 20.21
CA ILE A 5 70.94 -1.82 21.16
C ILE A 5 71.03 -0.35 20.64
N ARG A 6 70.06 0.42 21.14
CA ARG A 6 69.93 1.90 21.28
C ARG A 6 70.86 2.46 22.38
N PRO A 7 70.86 3.79 22.69
CA PRO A 7 70.00 4.32 23.79
C PRO A 7 69.38 5.71 23.47
N ILE A 8 68.17 6.13 23.91
CA ILE A 8 67.55 6.46 25.23
C ILE A 8 67.77 7.91 25.70
N SER A 9 66.65 8.65 25.89
CA SER A 9 66.22 9.39 27.11
C SER A 9 64.91 10.17 26.82
N TRP A 10 63.72 9.84 27.36
CA TRP A 10 63.14 9.91 28.73
C TRP A 10 62.57 11.29 29.14
N LEU A 11 61.24 11.38 29.28
CA LEU A 11 60.57 11.77 30.53
C LEU A 11 59.05 11.48 30.50
N VAL A 12 58.56 11.04 31.66
CA VAL A 12 57.26 10.46 32.03
C VAL A 12 56.61 11.35 33.10
N ILE A 13 55.28 11.26 33.32
CA ILE A 13 54.52 11.23 34.62
C ILE A 13 53.01 11.51 34.31
N ILE A 14 52.11 10.51 34.27
CA ILE A 14 51.25 9.89 35.34
C ILE A 14 50.04 10.78 35.73
N PHE A 15 48.80 10.52 35.28
CA PHE A 15 47.72 9.61 35.78
C PHE A 15 47.02 10.04 37.09
N LEU A 16 45.69 10.21 37.08
CA LEU A 16 44.70 9.42 37.86
C LEU A 16 43.26 10.00 37.82
N VAL A 17 42.30 9.08 37.67
CA VAL A 17 40.84 9.22 37.79
C VAL A 17 40.42 8.69 39.16
N THR A 18 39.43 9.31 39.82
CA THR A 18 38.55 8.61 40.78
C THR A 18 37.12 9.19 40.81
N PHE A 19 36.14 8.28 40.89
CA PHE A 19 34.72 8.47 41.18
C PHE A 19 34.47 8.41 42.70
N HIS A 20 33.40 9.07 43.22
CA HIS A 20 32.34 8.47 44.09
C HIS A 20 31.33 9.50 44.67
N PHE A 21 30.03 9.22 44.46
CA PHE A 21 28.87 9.20 45.39
C PHE A 21 28.55 10.31 46.44
N SER A 22 27.30 10.83 46.37
CA SER A 22 26.22 10.78 47.41
C SER A 22 25.63 12.08 48.03
N CYS A 23 24.28 12.18 47.91
CA CYS A 23 23.21 12.66 48.83
C CYS A 23 23.00 14.14 49.28
N LYS A 24 21.74 14.61 49.03
CA LYS A 24 20.76 15.41 49.85
C LYS A 24 21.21 16.78 50.43
N GLU A 25 20.40 17.83 50.64
CA GLU A 25 18.94 18.04 50.77
C GLU A 25 18.57 19.55 50.60
N GLN A 26 17.30 19.78 50.26
CA GLN A 26 16.41 20.96 50.27
C GLN A 26 16.81 22.34 50.84
N HIS A 27 16.34 23.43 50.18
CA HIS A 27 15.39 24.40 50.77
C HIS A 27 14.61 25.26 49.74
N LYS A 28 13.28 25.34 49.93
CA LYS A 28 12.21 26.22 49.36
C LYS A 28 12.48 27.72 49.59
N LYS A 29 11.81 28.76 49.04
CA LYS A 29 10.63 29.10 48.18
C LYS A 29 10.82 30.63 47.90
N GLU A 30 10.39 31.24 46.80
CA GLU A 30 9.08 31.92 46.62
C GLU A 30 8.94 32.37 45.15
N THR A 31 7.98 31.85 44.40
CA THR A 31 6.67 32.44 44.06
C THR A 31 6.72 33.64 43.08
N SER A 32 6.46 33.37 41.80
CA SER A 32 5.52 34.20 41.04
C SER A 32 4.64 33.29 40.19
N SER A 33 3.35 33.52 40.33
CA SER A 33 2.23 32.72 39.85
C SER A 33 1.55 33.53 38.75
N LYS A 34 1.23 32.87 37.63
CA LYS A 34 -0.08 32.91 36.92
C LYS A 34 0.11 32.56 35.44
N ASN A 35 -0.10 31.27 35.11
CA ASN A 35 -0.99 30.80 34.03
C ASN A 35 -0.71 29.31 33.78
N SER A 36 -1.14 28.47 34.72
CA SER A 36 -1.25 27.02 34.53
C SER A 36 -2.51 26.54 35.25
N LYS A 37 -3.66 26.87 34.67
CA LYS A 37 -4.94 26.28 35.09
C LYS A 37 -5.91 26.24 33.92
N LEU A 38 -5.58 25.38 32.96
CA LEU A 38 -6.47 24.77 31.96
C LEU A 38 -5.87 23.41 31.58
N LEU A 39 -5.54 22.61 32.60
CA LEU A 39 -5.16 21.20 32.47
C LEU A 39 -5.72 20.49 33.70
N GLU A 40 -7.04 20.33 33.69
CA GLU A 40 -7.71 19.34 34.52
C GLU A 40 -9.02 19.00 33.82
N GLU A 41 -9.25 17.69 33.69
CA GLU A 41 -10.55 17.06 33.44
C GLU A 41 -11.10 17.11 32.00
N SER A 42 -10.54 16.23 31.17
CA SER A 42 -11.41 15.34 30.40
C SER A 42 -11.04 13.89 30.72
N GLY A 43 -11.60 13.42 31.84
CA GLY A 43 -11.90 12.00 31.93
C GLY A 43 -12.91 11.68 30.84
N PHE A 44 -12.52 10.86 29.89
CA PHE A 44 -13.46 9.96 29.23
C PHE A 44 -12.94 8.57 29.54
N ASP A 45 -13.71 7.85 30.35
CA ASP A 45 -13.68 6.41 30.40
C ASP A 45 -13.59 5.88 28.96
N GLU A 46 -12.53 5.14 28.65
CA GLU A 46 -12.52 4.22 27.51
C GLU A 46 -13.56 3.15 27.87
N ILE A 47 -14.84 3.46 27.64
CA ILE A 47 -15.80 2.41 27.36
C ILE A 47 -15.19 1.70 26.14
N GLU A 48 -14.77 0.45 26.33
CA GLU A 48 -14.48 -0.48 25.25
C GLU A 48 -15.74 -0.53 24.38
N ARG A 49 -15.85 0.39 23.42
CA ARG A 49 -17.00 0.44 22.53
C ARG A 49 -16.92 -0.82 21.69
N ALA A 50 -18.00 -1.59 21.69
CA ALA A 50 -18.12 -2.76 20.85
C ALA A 50 -17.88 -2.37 19.38
N LEU A 51 -17.05 -3.16 18.69
CA LEU A 51 -16.82 -3.00 17.26
C LEU A 51 -18.13 -3.14 16.49
N LEU A 52 -18.25 -2.38 15.41
CA LEU A 52 -19.40 -2.47 14.54
C LEU A 52 -19.33 -3.76 13.70
N THR A 53 -19.95 -4.85 14.16
CA THR A 53 -19.90 -6.16 13.48
C THR A 53 -21.06 -6.37 12.52
N GLU A 54 -22.20 -5.71 12.75
CA GLU A 54 -23.41 -5.81 11.96
C GLU A 54 -23.73 -4.48 11.28
N VAL A 55 -24.45 -4.54 10.17
CA VAL A 55 -24.95 -3.35 9.49
C VAL A 55 -25.88 -2.59 10.45
N PRO A 56 -25.65 -1.29 10.74
CA PRO A 56 -26.55 -0.52 11.58
C PRO A 56 -27.99 -0.51 11.06
N ASN A 57 -28.95 -0.54 11.97
CA ASN A 57 -30.38 -0.46 11.63
C ASN A 57 -30.67 0.76 10.74
N GLY A 58 -31.41 0.53 9.65
CA GLY A 58 -31.80 1.58 8.71
C GLY A 58 -30.75 1.93 7.65
N ILE A 59 -29.62 1.22 7.60
CA ILE A 59 -28.62 1.36 6.53
C ILE A 59 -28.80 0.23 5.52
N GLU A 60 -29.12 0.59 4.28
CA GLU A 60 -29.16 -0.35 3.16
C GLU A 60 -27.76 -0.61 2.62
N THR A 61 -27.53 -1.83 2.14
CA THR A 61 -26.26 -2.18 1.47
C THR A 61 -26.18 -1.46 0.13
N PRO A 62 -25.15 -0.62 -0.12
CA PRO A 62 -24.99 0.03 -1.41
C PRO A 62 -24.84 -0.99 -2.54
N ILE A 63 -25.42 -0.66 -3.70
CA ILE A 63 -25.36 -1.53 -4.88
C ILE A 63 -23.89 -1.80 -5.24
N GLY A 64 -23.57 -3.09 -5.43
CA GLY A 64 -22.22 -3.53 -5.81
C GLY A 64 -21.23 -3.63 -4.66
N MET A 65 -21.67 -3.44 -3.41
CA MET A 65 -20.84 -3.56 -2.22
C MET A 65 -21.31 -4.69 -1.31
N VAL A 66 -20.43 -5.15 -0.42
CA VAL A 66 -20.72 -6.11 0.66
C VAL A 66 -20.32 -5.52 2.00
N TRP A 67 -21.02 -5.95 3.05
CA TRP A 67 -20.65 -5.62 4.42
C TRP A 67 -19.44 -6.45 4.87
N VAL A 68 -18.41 -5.77 5.35
CA VAL A 68 -17.27 -6.38 6.03
C VAL A 68 -17.48 -6.19 7.54
N PRO A 69 -17.75 -7.26 8.31
CA PRO A 69 -17.91 -7.17 9.75
C PRO A 69 -16.65 -6.66 10.43
N GLY A 70 -16.80 -5.69 11.34
CA GLY A 70 -15.70 -5.22 12.16
C GLY A 70 -15.07 -6.35 12.96
N ALA A 71 -13.74 -6.29 13.14
CA ALA A 71 -13.01 -7.31 13.88
C ALA A 71 -11.71 -6.76 14.47
N LYS A 72 -11.29 -7.42 15.54
CA LYS A 72 -9.91 -7.36 16.04
C LYS A 72 -9.14 -8.51 15.39
N PHE A 73 -8.02 -8.22 14.72
CA PHE A 73 -7.25 -9.22 13.99
C PHE A 73 -5.75 -8.90 14.02
N THR A 74 -4.93 -9.93 13.76
CA THR A 74 -3.49 -9.79 13.60
C THR A 74 -3.18 -9.39 12.17
N ARG A 75 -2.59 -8.21 12.02
CA ARG A 75 -2.17 -7.61 10.76
C ARG A 75 -0.69 -7.91 10.51
N GLY A 76 -0.31 -8.09 9.25
CA GLY A 76 1.05 -8.42 8.82
C GLY A 76 1.34 -9.91 8.68
N ALA A 77 2.54 -10.21 8.18
CA ALA A 77 2.90 -11.55 7.69
C ALA A 77 2.93 -12.62 8.79
N VAL A 78 2.20 -13.70 8.59
CA VAL A 78 2.18 -14.84 9.52
C VAL A 78 3.52 -15.58 9.53
N ALA A 79 3.89 -16.19 10.65
CA ALA A 79 5.20 -16.84 10.82
C ALA A 79 5.48 -18.01 9.83
N LEU A 80 4.42 -18.61 9.29
CA LEU A 80 4.51 -19.68 8.29
C LEU A 80 4.76 -19.15 6.87
N ASP A 81 4.58 -17.85 6.63
CA ASP A 81 4.86 -17.23 5.35
C ASP A 81 6.37 -17.01 5.17
N LYS A 82 7.00 -17.87 4.36
CA LYS A 82 8.43 -17.79 4.07
C LYS A 82 8.77 -16.85 2.92
N MET A 83 7.75 -16.33 2.22
CA MET A 83 7.91 -15.38 1.12
C MET A 83 7.79 -13.92 1.59
N ALA A 84 7.39 -13.71 2.85
CA ALA A 84 7.21 -12.38 3.43
C ALA A 84 8.49 -11.56 3.44
N MET A 85 8.39 -10.31 2.98
CA MET A 85 9.45 -9.32 3.07
C MET A 85 9.50 -8.70 4.47
N SER A 86 10.65 -8.13 4.84
CA SER A 86 10.89 -7.60 6.20
C SER A 86 9.90 -6.51 6.63
N HIS A 87 9.41 -5.70 5.68
CA HIS A 87 8.47 -4.60 5.92
C HIS A 87 7.00 -5.03 6.02
N GLU A 88 6.70 -6.33 5.87
CA GLU A 88 5.38 -6.92 6.09
C GLU A 88 5.18 -7.35 7.55
N GLY A 89 6.24 -7.29 8.38
CA GLY A 89 6.21 -7.58 9.80
C GLY A 89 6.72 -6.41 10.65
N PRO A 90 6.75 -6.58 11.98
CA PRO A 90 6.21 -7.73 12.72
C PRO A 90 4.66 -7.76 12.72
N PRO A 91 4.06 -8.94 12.96
CA PRO A 91 2.62 -9.06 13.19
C PRO A 91 2.18 -8.26 14.41
N HIS A 92 1.08 -7.54 14.29
CA HIS A 92 0.54 -6.72 15.37
C HIS A 92 -0.99 -6.72 15.33
N THR A 93 -1.62 -6.52 16.49
CA THR A 93 -3.08 -6.56 16.57
C THR A 93 -3.65 -5.18 16.28
N VAL A 94 -4.67 -5.11 15.43
CA VAL A 94 -5.47 -3.91 15.17
C VAL A 94 -6.95 -4.24 15.32
N ALA A 95 -7.77 -3.21 15.51
CA ALA A 95 -9.22 -3.31 15.49
C ALA A 95 -9.78 -2.42 14.39
N VAL A 96 -10.74 -2.94 13.62
CA VAL A 96 -11.40 -2.21 12.53
C VAL A 96 -12.91 -2.38 12.70
N ASP A 97 -13.65 -1.28 12.66
CA ASP A 97 -15.11 -1.26 12.63
C ASP A 97 -15.64 -1.74 11.28
N GLY A 98 -16.89 -2.20 11.24
CA GLY A 98 -17.50 -2.67 10.01
C GLY A 98 -17.78 -1.54 9.02
N PHE A 99 -17.66 -1.88 7.74
CA PHE A 99 -17.78 -0.97 6.60
C PHE A 99 -18.30 -1.73 5.37
N PHE A 100 -18.71 -0.99 4.34
CA PHE A 100 -19.03 -1.57 3.03
C PHE A 100 -17.83 -1.47 2.11
N MET A 101 -17.55 -2.53 1.35
CA MET A 101 -16.49 -2.58 0.34
C MET A 101 -17.05 -3.03 -1.01
N ASP A 102 -16.53 -2.47 -2.09
CA ASP A 102 -16.84 -2.95 -3.44
C ASP A 102 -16.53 -4.43 -3.59
N ILE A 103 -17.46 -5.14 -4.24
CA ILE A 103 -17.35 -6.58 -4.52
C ILE A 103 -16.14 -6.90 -5.43
N THR A 104 -15.73 -5.95 -6.26
CA THR A 104 -14.66 -6.08 -7.26
C THR A 104 -13.81 -4.82 -7.31
N GLU A 105 -12.72 -4.84 -8.06
CA GLU A 105 -12.07 -3.60 -8.49
C GLU A 105 -13.06 -2.71 -9.29
N VAL A 106 -12.78 -1.41 -9.33
CA VAL A 106 -13.49 -0.47 -10.20
C VAL A 106 -13.22 -0.86 -11.66
N THR A 107 -14.30 -0.99 -12.42
CA THR A 107 -14.25 -1.41 -13.82
C THR A 107 -14.04 -0.25 -14.78
N ASN A 108 -13.54 -0.54 -15.98
CA ASN A 108 -13.51 0.41 -17.09
C ASN A 108 -14.87 1.06 -17.36
N LYS A 109 -15.97 0.31 -17.26
CA LYS A 109 -17.32 0.84 -17.43
C LYS A 109 -17.69 1.88 -16.37
N GLN A 110 -17.38 1.60 -15.10
CA GLN A 110 -17.64 2.51 -13.99
C GLN A 110 -16.78 3.76 -14.09
N PHE A 111 -15.49 3.61 -14.39
CA PHE A 111 -14.58 4.74 -14.54
C PHE A 111 -14.92 5.61 -15.74
N LYS A 112 -15.32 4.99 -16.86
CA LYS A 112 -15.83 5.71 -18.04
C LYS A 112 -17.03 6.60 -17.69
N ARG A 113 -17.98 6.09 -16.91
CA ARG A 113 -19.12 6.89 -16.44
C ARG A 113 -18.68 8.10 -15.62
N PHE A 114 -17.74 7.92 -14.70
CA PHE A 114 -17.15 9.02 -13.93
C PHE A 114 -16.55 10.09 -14.86
N VAL A 115 -15.74 9.68 -15.84
CA VAL A 115 -15.13 10.61 -16.80
C VAL A 115 -16.19 11.32 -17.65
N GLU A 116 -17.21 10.61 -18.13
CA GLU A 116 -18.29 11.19 -18.93
C GLU A 116 -19.14 12.20 -18.16
N GLU A 117 -19.41 11.96 -16.87
CA GLU A 117 -20.21 12.85 -16.03
C GLU A 117 -19.44 14.09 -15.54
N THR A 118 -18.11 13.99 -15.41
CA THR A 118 -17.29 15.04 -14.78
C THR A 118 -16.35 15.76 -15.74
N GLY A 119 -16.07 15.18 -16.91
CA GLY A 119 -15.01 15.66 -17.81
C GLY A 119 -13.59 15.46 -17.25
N TYR A 120 -13.41 14.55 -16.28
CA TYR A 120 -12.12 14.30 -15.66
C TYR A 120 -11.07 13.80 -16.67
N ILE A 121 -9.86 14.32 -16.55
CA ILE A 121 -8.68 13.94 -17.34
C ILE A 121 -7.68 13.32 -16.36
N THR A 122 -7.26 12.07 -16.57
CA THR A 122 -6.37 11.39 -15.60
C THR A 122 -4.97 11.97 -15.58
N THR A 123 -4.20 11.69 -14.53
CA THR A 123 -2.78 12.10 -14.46
C THR A 123 -1.98 11.62 -15.66
N SER A 124 -2.24 10.40 -16.17
CA SER A 124 -1.61 9.83 -17.37
C SER A 124 -1.93 10.54 -18.68
N GLU A 125 -3.03 11.32 -18.71
CA GLU A 125 -3.46 12.10 -19.88
C GLU A 125 -2.96 13.55 -19.86
N ARG A 126 -2.37 14.02 -18.75
CA ARG A 126 -1.93 15.41 -18.56
C ARG A 126 -0.44 15.59 -18.87
N ASP A 127 -0.07 16.82 -19.23
CA ASP A 127 1.33 17.19 -19.38
C ASP A 127 2.09 17.04 -18.06
N ILE A 128 3.34 16.59 -18.15
CA ILE A 128 4.20 16.39 -16.99
C ILE A 128 4.89 17.71 -16.63
N ASP A 129 4.63 18.20 -15.41
CA ASP A 129 5.34 19.36 -14.88
C ASP A 129 6.71 18.93 -14.31
N TRP A 130 7.78 19.34 -15.00
CA TRP A 130 9.15 19.11 -14.55
C TRP A 130 9.45 19.70 -13.17
N GLU A 131 8.88 20.86 -12.86
CA GLU A 131 9.14 21.54 -11.58
C GLU A 131 8.54 20.77 -10.40
N GLU A 132 7.44 20.05 -10.61
CA GLU A 132 6.87 19.13 -9.63
C GLU A 132 7.61 17.79 -9.60
N LEU A 133 7.91 17.20 -10.76
CA LEU A 133 8.60 15.92 -10.86
C LEU A 133 9.99 15.96 -10.19
N LYS A 134 10.77 17.03 -10.45
CA LYS A 134 12.13 17.14 -9.93
C LYS A 134 12.21 17.23 -8.40
N LYS A 135 11.12 17.60 -7.71
CA LYS A 135 11.05 17.60 -6.24
C LYS A 135 11.14 16.20 -5.64
N GLN A 136 10.88 15.17 -6.45
CA GLN A 136 10.90 13.76 -6.07
C GLN A 136 12.16 13.04 -6.56
N LEU A 137 13.13 13.76 -7.11
CA LEU A 137 14.36 13.22 -7.68
C LEU A 137 15.58 13.67 -6.87
N PRO A 138 16.70 12.91 -6.91
CA PRO A 138 17.97 13.38 -6.35
C PRO A 138 18.40 14.74 -6.93
N GLU A 139 19.05 15.55 -6.12
CA GLU A 139 19.59 16.84 -6.55
C GLU A 139 20.54 16.67 -7.74
N GLY A 140 20.42 17.55 -8.75
CA GLY A 140 21.24 17.50 -9.96
C GLY A 140 20.73 16.54 -11.04
N THR A 141 19.59 15.86 -10.84
CA THR A 141 18.98 15.03 -11.89
C THR A 141 18.63 15.89 -13.11
N PRO A 142 19.16 15.60 -14.31
CA PRO A 142 18.92 16.41 -15.49
C PRO A 142 17.48 16.24 -15.97
N LYS A 143 16.90 17.33 -16.48
CA LYS A 143 15.59 17.31 -17.13
C LYS A 143 15.64 16.38 -18.36
N PRO A 144 14.73 15.37 -18.46
CA PRO A 144 14.55 14.60 -19.69
C PRO A 144 14.19 15.50 -20.87
N HIS A 145 14.55 15.10 -22.09
CA HIS A 145 14.18 15.86 -23.28
C HIS A 145 12.64 15.95 -23.42
N ASP A 146 12.11 17.08 -23.90
CA ASP A 146 10.65 17.30 -23.95
C ASP A 146 9.93 16.26 -24.84
N THR A 147 10.63 15.64 -25.80
CA THR A 147 10.08 14.58 -26.65
C THR A 147 9.80 13.27 -25.92
N ILE A 148 10.37 13.08 -24.72
CA ILE A 148 10.11 11.91 -23.86
C ILE A 148 9.31 12.29 -22.61
N LEU A 149 9.40 13.55 -22.17
CA LEU A 149 8.60 14.09 -21.06
C LEU A 149 7.20 14.47 -21.56
N GLN A 150 6.41 13.46 -21.93
CA GLN A 150 5.08 13.57 -22.52
C GLN A 150 4.07 12.73 -21.72
N PRO A 151 2.76 13.06 -21.77
CA PRO A 151 1.71 12.27 -21.14
C PRO A 151 1.83 10.78 -21.48
N GLY A 152 1.60 9.93 -20.51
CA GLY A 152 1.79 8.50 -20.64
C GLY A 152 1.78 7.78 -19.30
N SER A 153 2.20 6.51 -19.34
CA SER A 153 2.18 5.64 -18.19
C SER A 153 3.21 4.53 -18.33
N LEU A 154 3.55 3.88 -17.21
CA LEU A 154 4.44 2.72 -17.23
C LEU A 154 3.71 1.48 -17.73
N THR A 155 4.30 0.85 -18.74
CA THR A 155 3.83 -0.42 -19.32
C THR A 155 4.92 -1.49 -19.23
N PHE A 156 4.48 -2.73 -19.12
CA PHE A 156 5.34 -3.89 -19.08
C PHE A 156 5.66 -4.35 -20.49
N LYS A 157 6.88 -4.86 -20.65
CA LYS A 157 7.30 -5.53 -21.85
C LYS A 157 8.14 -6.75 -21.49
N LYS A 158 7.71 -7.91 -21.99
CA LYS A 158 8.47 -9.15 -21.89
C LYS A 158 9.90 -8.96 -22.40
N THR A 159 10.87 -9.49 -21.67
CA THR A 159 12.24 -9.56 -22.16
C THR A 159 12.37 -10.69 -23.17
N LYS A 160 13.34 -10.58 -24.08
CA LYS A 160 13.57 -11.61 -25.11
C LYS A 160 14.32 -12.82 -24.56
N GLU A 161 15.03 -12.63 -23.46
CA GLU A 161 15.95 -13.58 -22.85
C GLU A 161 15.86 -13.43 -21.32
N SER A 162 16.29 -14.49 -20.62
CA SER A 162 16.39 -14.53 -19.16
C SER A 162 17.20 -13.36 -18.62
N VAL A 163 16.69 -12.71 -17.58
CA VAL A 163 17.39 -11.64 -16.87
C VAL A 163 18.08 -12.18 -15.63
N SER A 164 19.35 -11.84 -15.45
CA SER A 164 20.14 -12.30 -14.29
C SER A 164 19.89 -11.45 -13.03
N ASN A 165 19.39 -10.23 -13.18
CA ASN A 165 19.13 -9.30 -12.09
C ASN A 165 17.66 -8.85 -12.11
N LEU A 166 16.86 -9.42 -11.21
CA LEU A 166 15.46 -9.03 -11.05
C LEU A 166 15.26 -7.74 -10.24
N TYR A 167 16.32 -7.09 -9.76
CA TYR A 167 16.24 -5.79 -9.09
C TYR A 167 16.35 -4.60 -10.03
N ASP A 168 16.72 -4.82 -11.29
CA ASP A 168 16.73 -3.78 -12.32
C ASP A 168 15.46 -3.86 -13.16
N PHE A 169 14.42 -3.19 -12.66
CA PHE A 169 13.08 -3.24 -13.26
C PHE A 169 13.01 -2.47 -14.60
N SER A 170 14.01 -1.66 -14.93
CA SER A 170 14.08 -0.91 -16.21
C SER A 170 14.19 -1.83 -17.42
N GLN A 171 14.53 -3.10 -17.20
CA GLN A 171 14.62 -4.12 -18.25
C GLN A 171 13.24 -4.52 -18.81
N TRP A 172 12.15 -4.36 -18.05
CA TRP A 172 10.80 -4.70 -18.50
C TRP A 172 9.76 -3.59 -18.29
N TRP A 173 10.04 -2.58 -17.46
CA TRP A 173 9.19 -1.39 -17.35
C TRP A 173 9.66 -0.28 -18.27
N GLY A 174 8.75 0.26 -19.09
CA GLY A 174 9.03 1.39 -19.97
C GLY A 174 7.96 2.47 -19.88
N TRP A 175 8.37 3.72 -20.04
CA TRP A 175 7.43 4.84 -20.23
C TRP A 175 6.83 4.77 -21.63
N THR A 176 5.51 4.58 -21.72
CA THR A 176 4.78 4.59 -23.00
C THR A 176 3.97 5.86 -23.12
N ILE A 177 4.40 6.72 -24.05
CA ILE A 177 3.70 7.97 -24.38
C ILE A 177 2.29 7.65 -24.90
N GLY A 178 1.30 8.31 -24.31
CA GLY A 178 -0.12 8.11 -24.60
C GLY A 178 -0.67 6.76 -24.16
N ALA A 179 0.00 6.05 -23.25
CA ALA A 179 -0.64 4.99 -22.47
C ALA A 179 -1.46 5.62 -21.34
N ASP A 180 -2.75 5.28 -21.28
CA ASP A 180 -3.71 5.77 -20.30
C ASP A 180 -4.81 4.70 -20.07
N TRP A 181 -5.83 5.03 -19.28
CA TRP A 181 -6.91 4.09 -18.95
C TRP A 181 -7.76 3.66 -20.15
N LYS A 182 -7.84 4.46 -21.23
CA LYS A 182 -8.53 4.11 -22.48
C LYS A 182 -7.62 3.33 -23.44
N HIS A 183 -6.32 3.59 -23.36
CA HIS A 183 -5.28 3.08 -24.24
C HIS A 183 -4.16 2.40 -23.42
N PRO A 184 -4.44 1.28 -22.72
CA PRO A 184 -3.53 0.74 -21.71
C PRO A 184 -2.17 0.25 -22.24
N ASN A 185 -2.09 -0.12 -23.52
CA ASN A 185 -0.83 -0.51 -24.16
C ASN A 185 -0.34 0.57 -25.15
N GLY A 186 -0.70 1.82 -24.91
CA GLY A 186 -0.36 2.97 -25.74
C GLY A 186 -1.41 3.29 -26.82
N PRO A 187 -1.18 4.34 -27.64
CA PRO A 187 -2.22 5.02 -28.44
C PRO A 187 -2.99 4.17 -29.45
N LYS A 188 -2.49 2.97 -29.76
CA LYS A 188 -3.13 2.02 -30.71
C LYS A 188 -3.98 0.96 -30.03
N SER A 189 -3.95 0.87 -28.70
CA SER A 189 -4.75 -0.07 -27.93
C SER A 189 -6.13 0.53 -27.61
N SER A 190 -7.07 -0.27 -27.12
CA SER A 190 -8.37 0.22 -26.67
C SER A 190 -8.92 -0.68 -25.56
N ILE A 191 -9.89 -0.16 -24.83
CA ILE A 191 -10.72 -0.89 -23.87
C ILE A 191 -12.06 -1.37 -24.46
N GLU A 192 -12.21 -1.37 -25.80
CA GLU A 192 -13.42 -1.87 -26.45
C GLU A 192 -13.62 -3.36 -26.16
N GLY A 193 -14.80 -3.74 -25.65
CA GLY A 193 -15.07 -5.11 -25.20
C GLY A 193 -14.43 -5.47 -23.85
N LYS A 194 -13.80 -4.50 -23.17
CA LYS A 194 -13.17 -4.67 -21.84
C LYS A 194 -13.89 -3.89 -20.74
N GLU A 195 -15.21 -3.71 -20.87
CA GLU A 195 -16.04 -2.94 -19.94
C GLU A 195 -15.99 -3.49 -18.51
N ASN A 196 -15.88 -4.81 -18.37
CA ASN A 196 -15.81 -5.52 -17.09
C ASN A 196 -14.37 -5.92 -16.70
N TYR A 197 -13.36 -5.23 -17.22
CA TYR A 197 -11.99 -5.36 -16.73
C TYR A 197 -11.72 -4.26 -15.70
N PRO A 198 -10.80 -4.50 -14.73
CA PRO A 198 -10.38 -3.45 -13.83
C PRO A 198 -9.80 -2.27 -14.62
N VAL A 199 -10.14 -1.05 -14.19
CA VAL A 199 -9.48 0.14 -14.73
C VAL A 199 -8.03 0.20 -14.22
N VAL A 200 -7.11 0.52 -15.12
CA VAL A 200 -5.66 0.61 -14.85
C VAL A 200 -5.10 1.93 -15.37
N HIS A 201 -3.81 2.19 -15.15
CA HIS A 201 -3.19 3.50 -15.38
C HIS A 201 -3.81 4.63 -14.56
N ILE A 202 -4.26 4.29 -13.36
CA ILE A 202 -4.90 5.19 -12.41
C ILE A 202 -3.88 5.59 -11.35
N SER A 203 -3.58 6.88 -11.25
CA SER A 203 -2.78 7.44 -10.15
C SER A 203 -3.57 7.46 -8.84
N TYR A 204 -2.91 7.76 -7.72
CA TYR A 204 -3.61 7.93 -6.45
C TYR A 204 -4.59 9.11 -6.49
N GLU A 205 -4.26 10.17 -7.22
CA GLU A 205 -5.13 11.33 -7.44
C GLU A 205 -6.40 10.93 -8.21
N ASP A 206 -6.24 10.15 -9.28
CA ASP A 206 -7.33 9.69 -10.14
C ASP A 206 -8.32 8.82 -9.34
N ALA A 207 -7.81 7.88 -8.55
CA ALA A 207 -8.61 7.00 -7.70
C ALA A 207 -9.38 7.80 -6.63
N LYS A 208 -8.75 8.82 -6.04
CA LYS A 208 -9.41 9.72 -5.08
C LYS A 208 -10.51 10.56 -5.72
N ALA A 209 -10.27 11.13 -6.90
CA ALA A 209 -11.28 11.91 -7.61
C ALA A 209 -12.51 11.07 -7.95
N TYR A 210 -12.31 9.81 -8.37
CA TYR A 210 -13.40 8.85 -8.56
C TYR A 210 -14.14 8.59 -7.24
N CYS A 211 -13.42 8.36 -6.14
CA CYS A 211 -14.04 8.13 -4.83
C CYS A 211 -14.92 9.31 -4.41
N ASP A 212 -14.43 10.53 -4.56
CA ASP A 212 -15.16 11.75 -4.19
C ASP A 212 -16.45 11.89 -5.02
N TRP A 213 -16.38 11.66 -6.34
CA TRP A 213 -17.57 11.63 -7.23
C TRP A 213 -18.58 10.55 -6.82
N ALA A 214 -18.09 9.36 -6.46
CA ALA A 214 -18.95 8.24 -6.09
C ALA A 214 -19.53 8.37 -4.67
N GLY A 215 -19.12 9.36 -3.88
CA GLY A 215 -19.49 9.46 -2.45
C GLY A 215 -18.84 8.36 -1.60
N ARG A 216 -17.59 8.02 -1.90
CA ARG A 216 -16.85 6.88 -1.33
C ARG A 216 -15.44 7.31 -0.93
N ARG A 217 -14.60 6.36 -0.52
CA ARG A 217 -13.17 6.55 -0.27
C ARG A 217 -12.37 5.30 -0.61
N LEU A 218 -11.05 5.42 -0.68
CA LEU A 218 -10.16 4.27 -0.69
C LEU A 218 -10.19 3.56 0.68
N PRO A 219 -10.01 2.22 0.71
CA PRO A 219 -9.83 1.49 1.96
C PRO A 219 -8.54 1.91 2.64
N THR A 220 -8.51 1.87 3.97
CA THR A 220 -7.23 1.81 4.69
C THR A 220 -6.56 0.48 4.40
N GLU A 221 -5.24 0.41 4.59
CA GLU A 221 -4.50 -0.84 4.43
C GLU A 221 -5.00 -1.93 5.41
N ALA A 222 -5.45 -1.54 6.61
CA ALA A 222 -6.05 -2.46 7.57
C ALA A 222 -7.45 -2.95 7.16
N GLU A 223 -8.29 -2.07 6.63
CA GLU A 223 -9.60 -2.44 6.08
C GLU A 223 -9.45 -3.44 4.93
N TRP A 224 -8.51 -3.17 4.02
CA TRP A 224 -8.22 -4.04 2.89
C TRP A 224 -7.80 -5.45 3.35
N GLU A 225 -6.87 -5.57 4.30
CA GLU A 225 -6.44 -6.88 4.82
C GLU A 225 -7.56 -7.62 5.55
N LEU A 226 -8.36 -6.92 6.36
CA LEU A 226 -9.49 -7.53 7.05
C LEU A 226 -10.49 -8.11 6.04
N ALA A 227 -10.82 -7.32 5.01
CA ALA A 227 -11.74 -7.72 3.96
C ALA A 227 -11.17 -8.90 3.14
N ALA A 228 -9.89 -8.85 2.77
CA ALA A 228 -9.22 -9.89 2.00
C ALA A 228 -9.26 -11.24 2.70
N TRP A 229 -8.94 -11.29 4.01
CA TRP A 229 -8.93 -12.56 4.75
C TRP A 229 -10.30 -13.22 4.88
N GLY A 230 -11.39 -12.45 5.01
CA GLY A 230 -12.71 -13.01 5.30
C GLY A 230 -12.69 -13.93 6.53
N ASP A 231 -13.07 -15.19 6.35
CA ASP A 231 -13.05 -16.25 7.37
C ASP A 231 -11.67 -16.94 7.52
N LYS A 232 -10.74 -16.73 6.59
CA LYS A 232 -9.40 -17.34 6.57
C LYS A 232 -8.35 -16.49 7.29
N ARG A 233 -8.70 -15.89 8.42
CA ARG A 233 -7.75 -15.09 9.22
C ARG A 233 -6.50 -15.89 9.58
N ASN A 234 -5.35 -15.23 9.64
CA ASN A 234 -4.04 -15.83 9.94
C ASN A 234 -3.57 -16.88 8.91
N SER A 235 -3.95 -16.74 7.64
CA SER A 235 -3.43 -17.54 6.54
C SER A 235 -2.65 -16.66 5.55
N ILE A 236 -1.89 -17.29 4.65
CA ILE A 236 -1.10 -16.57 3.63
C ILE A 236 -2.02 -15.96 2.56
N PHE A 237 -2.99 -16.73 2.06
CA PHE A 237 -3.90 -16.36 0.99
C PHE A 237 -5.34 -16.30 1.50
N PHE A 238 -6.24 -15.62 0.78
CA PHE A 238 -7.65 -15.58 1.19
C PHE A 238 -8.35 -16.95 1.11
N TRP A 239 -7.77 -17.93 0.42
CA TRP A 239 -8.26 -19.32 0.34
C TRP A 239 -7.57 -20.27 1.34
N GLY A 240 -6.61 -19.78 2.14
CA GLY A 240 -5.83 -20.59 3.07
C GLY A 240 -4.34 -20.57 2.75
N ASN A 241 -3.64 -21.69 3.04
CA ASN A 241 -2.18 -21.77 2.95
C ASN A 241 -1.67 -22.65 1.79
N ASP A 242 -2.56 -23.21 0.99
CA ASP A 242 -2.19 -24.08 -0.12
C ASP A 242 -1.83 -23.26 -1.37
N ILE A 243 -0.54 -23.16 -1.67
CA ILE A 243 -0.01 -22.48 -2.86
C ILE A 243 -0.38 -23.20 -4.15
N ALA A 244 -0.66 -24.51 -4.13
CA ALA A 244 -1.04 -25.26 -5.33
C ALA A 244 -2.42 -24.84 -5.87
N LEU A 245 -3.16 -24.05 -5.10
CA LEU A 245 -4.44 -23.47 -5.49
C LEU A 245 -4.31 -22.07 -6.12
N LEU A 246 -3.09 -21.51 -6.27
CA LEU A 246 -2.87 -20.16 -6.78
C LEU A 246 -3.59 -19.91 -8.12
N ASN A 247 -3.26 -20.68 -9.15
CA ASN A 247 -3.79 -20.52 -10.51
C ASN A 247 -5.32 -20.79 -10.59
N LYS A 248 -5.91 -21.35 -9.53
CA LYS A 248 -7.37 -21.56 -9.42
C LYS A 248 -8.10 -20.41 -8.73
N ASN A 249 -7.38 -19.52 -8.05
CA ASN A 249 -7.96 -18.49 -7.20
C ASN A 249 -7.47 -17.07 -7.51
N ALA A 250 -6.44 -16.91 -8.34
CA ALA A 250 -5.87 -15.60 -8.68
C ALA A 250 -5.32 -15.60 -10.10
N ASN A 251 -5.33 -14.41 -10.71
CA ASN A 251 -4.61 -14.10 -11.94
C ASN A 251 -3.21 -13.58 -11.59
N THR A 252 -2.17 -14.33 -11.94
CA THR A 252 -0.77 -14.10 -11.61
C THR A 252 0.15 -14.42 -12.81
N TRP A 253 1.46 -14.49 -12.57
CA TRP A 253 2.41 -14.88 -13.59
C TRP A 253 2.93 -16.29 -13.35
N GLU A 254 2.72 -17.17 -14.32
CA GLU A 254 3.30 -18.51 -14.36
C GLU A 254 4.38 -18.64 -15.45
N GLY A 255 5.40 -19.47 -15.21
CA GLY A 255 6.56 -19.57 -16.11
C GLY A 255 7.74 -18.71 -15.67
N GLU A 256 8.60 -18.34 -16.62
CA GLU A 256 9.82 -17.59 -16.35
C GLU A 256 9.57 -16.08 -16.45
N PHE A 257 9.35 -15.42 -15.32
CA PHE A 257 9.29 -13.96 -15.29
C PHE A 257 10.66 -13.32 -15.62
N PRO A 258 10.76 -12.27 -16.44
CA PRO A 258 9.73 -11.59 -17.24
C PRO A 258 9.71 -12.03 -18.72
N VAL A 259 10.16 -13.24 -19.02
CA VAL A 259 10.35 -13.76 -20.38
C VAL A 259 9.05 -14.36 -20.92
N GLU A 260 8.50 -15.34 -20.20
CA GLU A 260 7.39 -16.16 -20.64
C GLU A 260 6.33 -16.27 -19.54
N ASN A 261 5.09 -15.99 -19.93
CA ASN A 261 3.91 -16.28 -19.12
C ASN A 261 3.22 -17.50 -19.77
N THR A 262 3.09 -18.60 -19.05
CA THR A 262 2.46 -19.83 -19.54
C THR A 262 0.92 -19.80 -19.50
N GLN A 263 0.34 -18.79 -18.82
CA GLN A 263 -1.11 -18.55 -18.71
C GLN A 263 -1.84 -19.77 -18.12
N GLU A 264 -1.25 -20.40 -17.09
CA GLU A 264 -1.87 -21.57 -16.46
C GLU A 264 -3.16 -21.19 -15.72
N ASP A 265 -3.25 -19.94 -15.27
CA ASP A 265 -4.43 -19.33 -14.68
C ASP A 265 -5.50 -18.87 -15.70
N GLY A 266 -5.18 -18.92 -17.00
CA GLY A 266 -6.03 -18.54 -18.13
C GLY A 266 -5.82 -17.14 -18.71
N PHE A 267 -4.91 -16.31 -18.18
CA PHE A 267 -4.73 -14.93 -18.63
C PHE A 267 -3.26 -14.52 -18.78
N GLU A 268 -2.97 -13.80 -19.87
CA GLU A 268 -1.65 -13.20 -20.11
C GLU A 268 -1.45 -11.88 -19.34
N ALA A 269 -2.54 -11.15 -19.14
CA ALA A 269 -2.58 -9.82 -18.54
C ALA A 269 -3.78 -9.75 -17.59
N SER A 270 -4.36 -8.58 -17.35
CA SER A 270 -5.58 -8.47 -16.53
C SER A 270 -6.70 -9.37 -17.06
N ALA A 271 -7.50 -9.88 -16.13
CA ALA A 271 -8.69 -10.69 -16.35
C ALA A 271 -9.94 -9.82 -16.16
N PRO A 272 -11.11 -10.21 -16.71
CA PRO A 272 -12.38 -9.66 -16.29
C PRO A 272 -12.54 -9.80 -14.77
N ILE A 273 -13.16 -8.82 -14.12
CA ILE A 273 -13.54 -8.95 -12.72
C ILE A 273 -14.40 -10.21 -12.52
N LYS A 274 -14.28 -10.84 -11.35
CA LYS A 274 -14.99 -12.08 -10.99
C LYS A 274 -14.64 -13.30 -11.86
N SER A 275 -13.40 -13.37 -12.33
CA SER A 275 -12.92 -14.55 -13.08
C SER A 275 -12.67 -15.76 -12.17
N TYR A 276 -12.37 -15.51 -10.89
CA TYR A 276 -12.10 -16.55 -9.89
C TYR A 276 -13.17 -16.58 -8.79
N ALA A 277 -13.11 -17.57 -7.91
CA ALA A 277 -14.04 -17.68 -6.79
C ALA A 277 -13.87 -16.50 -5.81
N PRO A 278 -14.96 -15.96 -5.25
CA PRO A 278 -14.85 -14.94 -4.22
C PRO A 278 -14.35 -15.54 -2.90
N ASN A 279 -13.85 -14.69 -2.02
CA ASN A 279 -13.62 -15.07 -0.63
C ASN A 279 -14.95 -15.27 0.13
N SER A 280 -14.88 -15.62 1.42
CA SER A 280 -16.05 -15.92 2.23
C SER A 280 -17.03 -14.75 2.43
N LEU A 281 -16.63 -13.52 2.11
CA LEU A 281 -17.47 -12.31 2.19
C LEU A 281 -18.10 -11.96 0.84
N GLY A 282 -17.81 -12.73 -0.22
CA GLY A 282 -18.27 -12.42 -1.57
C GLY A 282 -17.40 -11.41 -2.31
N LEU A 283 -16.20 -11.09 -1.81
CA LEU A 283 -15.23 -10.21 -2.48
C LEU A 283 -14.41 -11.02 -3.49
N TYR A 284 -14.28 -10.50 -4.70
CA TYR A 284 -13.52 -11.13 -5.78
C TYR A 284 -12.15 -10.47 -5.92
N ASP A 285 -11.23 -11.22 -6.53
CA ASP A 285 -9.94 -10.73 -7.00
C ASP A 285 -9.11 -10.05 -5.88
N MET A 286 -9.24 -10.55 -4.64
CA MET A 286 -8.45 -10.06 -3.48
C MET A 286 -6.98 -10.49 -3.55
N ALA A 287 -6.58 -11.24 -4.58
CA ALA A 287 -5.21 -11.63 -4.86
C ALA A 287 -5.01 -11.69 -6.37
N GLY A 288 -3.92 -11.10 -6.86
CA GLY A 288 -3.62 -11.04 -8.28
C GLY A 288 -4.49 -10.03 -9.04
N ASN A 289 -4.65 -10.25 -10.33
CA ASN A 289 -5.31 -9.35 -11.29
C ASN A 289 -4.64 -7.97 -11.34
N VAL A 290 -5.06 -6.98 -10.56
CA VAL A 290 -4.37 -5.68 -10.46
C VAL A 290 -4.09 -5.33 -9.03
N TRP A 291 -2.99 -4.59 -8.80
CA TRP A 291 -2.75 -3.96 -7.53
C TRP A 291 -3.89 -3.00 -7.21
N GLU A 292 -4.11 -2.76 -5.92
CA GLU A 292 -5.15 -1.84 -5.47
C GLU A 292 -4.61 -0.77 -4.55
N TRP A 293 -4.93 0.48 -4.89
CA TRP A 293 -4.64 1.62 -4.02
C TRP A 293 -5.34 1.51 -2.66
N THR A 294 -4.62 1.88 -1.61
CA THR A 294 -5.16 2.12 -0.27
C THR A 294 -4.83 3.54 0.20
N SER A 295 -5.52 4.05 1.21
CA SER A 295 -5.35 5.43 1.68
C SER A 295 -4.04 5.69 2.43
N ASP A 296 -3.37 4.63 2.89
CA ASP A 296 -2.26 4.73 3.84
C ASP A 296 -0.97 5.23 3.17
N TRP A 297 -0.23 6.10 3.86
CA TRP A 297 1.16 6.38 3.48
C TRP A 297 2.02 5.14 3.69
N TYR A 298 2.91 4.85 2.75
CA TYR A 298 3.86 3.76 2.92
C TYR A 298 5.00 4.18 3.84
N ASN A 299 5.20 3.41 4.90
CA ASN A 299 6.29 3.62 5.85
C ASN A 299 6.81 2.27 6.34
N THR A 300 8.08 1.99 6.09
CA THR A 300 8.71 0.71 6.44
C THR A 300 8.83 0.48 7.95
N TYR A 301 8.70 1.52 8.78
CA TYR A 301 8.71 1.41 10.25
C TYR A 301 7.32 1.35 10.88
N TYR A 302 6.25 1.49 10.10
CA TYR A 302 4.90 1.60 10.67
C TYR A 302 4.50 0.35 11.46
N TYR A 303 4.78 -0.84 10.92
CA TYR A 303 4.39 -2.10 11.55
C TYR A 303 5.13 -2.33 12.87
N GLN A 304 6.43 -1.98 12.92
CA GLN A 304 7.20 -2.02 14.15
C GLN A 304 6.60 -1.07 15.20
N LYS A 305 6.30 0.18 14.82
CA LYS A 305 5.65 1.13 15.73
C LYS A 305 4.29 0.64 16.25
N GLN A 306 3.52 -0.06 15.42
CA GLN A 306 2.25 -0.64 15.85
C GLN A 306 2.43 -1.83 16.78
N ALA A 307 3.43 -2.68 16.56
CA ALA A 307 3.74 -3.78 17.47
C ALA A 307 4.23 -3.30 18.84
N ASP A 308 4.90 -2.15 18.89
CA ASP A 308 5.38 -1.53 20.13
C ASP A 308 4.27 -0.78 20.90
N ASN A 309 3.09 -0.60 20.31
CA ASN A 309 1.97 0.09 20.96
C ASN A 309 1.37 -0.76 22.09
N ILE A 310 1.18 -0.13 23.25
CA ILE A 310 0.52 -0.75 24.42
C ILE A 310 -0.98 -0.97 24.14
N LYS A 311 -1.60 -0.06 23.39
CA LYS A 311 -3.03 -0.12 23.04
C LYS A 311 -3.21 -0.62 21.61
N VAL A 312 -4.25 -1.42 21.42
CA VAL A 312 -4.66 -1.87 20.09
C VAL A 312 -5.29 -0.67 19.35
N PRO A 313 -4.74 -0.24 18.21
CA PRO A 313 -5.32 0.87 17.45
C PRO A 313 -6.70 0.47 16.89
N LEU A 314 -7.67 1.37 17.04
CA LEU A 314 -8.98 1.29 16.41
C LEU A 314 -8.98 2.09 15.11
N ASN A 315 -9.41 1.47 14.01
CA ASN A 315 -9.48 2.05 12.67
C ASN A 315 -8.17 2.78 12.25
N PRO A 316 -7.00 2.10 12.27
CA PRO A 316 -5.73 2.75 11.94
C PRO A 316 -5.76 3.32 10.52
N GLN A 317 -5.30 4.57 10.38
CA GLN A 317 -5.28 5.34 9.12
C GLN A 317 -3.90 5.37 8.45
N GLY A 318 -3.00 4.47 8.88
CA GLY A 318 -1.61 4.48 8.46
C GLY A 318 -0.75 5.51 9.22
N PRO A 319 0.52 5.69 8.78
CA PRO A 319 1.44 6.68 9.33
C PRO A 319 1.09 8.09 8.83
N ILE A 320 1.42 9.10 9.63
CA ILE A 320 1.20 10.52 9.26
C ILE A 320 2.10 10.99 8.09
N SER A 321 3.22 10.31 7.84
CA SER A 321 4.18 10.64 6.79
C SER A 321 4.77 9.38 6.14
N PRO A 322 5.08 9.44 4.83
CA PRO A 322 5.72 8.34 4.13
C PRO A 322 7.19 8.22 4.54
N TYR A 323 7.74 7.00 4.43
CA TYR A 323 9.17 6.74 4.58
C TYR A 323 9.55 5.41 3.90
N ASN A 324 10.45 5.50 2.93
CA ASN A 324 11.07 4.34 2.30
C ASN A 324 12.59 4.57 2.20
N GLN A 325 13.38 3.73 2.85
CA GLN A 325 14.83 3.85 2.84
C GLN A 325 15.42 3.67 1.42
N GLN A 326 14.77 2.89 0.56
CA GLN A 326 15.21 2.64 -0.81
C GLN A 326 14.84 3.80 -1.76
N ASN A 327 13.85 4.62 -1.39
CA ASN A 327 13.36 5.72 -2.20
C ASN A 327 13.05 6.96 -1.35
N PRO A 328 14.07 7.62 -0.76
CA PRO A 328 13.87 8.63 0.27
C PRO A 328 13.27 9.96 -0.24
N TYR A 329 13.23 10.19 -1.55
CA TYR A 329 12.73 11.42 -2.16
C TYR A 329 11.26 11.33 -2.58
N VAL A 330 10.74 10.13 -2.77
CA VAL A 330 9.41 9.89 -3.33
C VAL A 330 8.39 9.67 -2.20
N LYS A 331 7.21 10.26 -2.35
CA LYS A 331 6.09 10.04 -1.44
C LYS A 331 5.22 8.92 -1.98
N GLU A 332 5.19 7.81 -1.27
CA GLU A 332 4.56 6.59 -1.75
C GLU A 332 3.31 6.23 -0.91
N LYS A 333 2.27 5.76 -1.59
CA LYS A 333 1.06 5.22 -0.97
C LYS A 333 1.07 3.70 -1.07
N VAL A 334 0.42 3.04 -0.12
CA VAL A 334 0.41 1.58 -0.07
C VAL A 334 -0.51 1.02 -1.14
N MET A 335 -0.03 -0.01 -1.83
CA MET A 335 -0.83 -0.86 -2.71
C MET A 335 -0.85 -2.30 -2.20
N LYS A 336 -1.98 -2.99 -2.40
CA LYS A 336 -2.26 -4.33 -1.88
C LYS A 336 -2.76 -5.27 -3.00
N GLY A 337 -2.65 -6.58 -2.77
CA GLY A 337 -3.25 -7.61 -3.62
C GLY A 337 -2.34 -8.27 -4.64
N GLY A 338 -1.26 -7.61 -5.07
CA GLY A 338 -0.47 -8.11 -6.20
C GLY A 338 -1.18 -7.90 -7.53
N SER A 339 -0.68 -8.51 -8.60
CA SER A 339 -1.25 -8.35 -9.95
C SER A 339 -0.97 -9.57 -10.83
N PHE A 340 -1.45 -9.55 -12.08
CA PHE A 340 -1.12 -10.51 -13.13
C PHE A 340 0.39 -10.59 -13.45
N LEU A 341 1.21 -9.64 -12.99
CA LEU A 341 2.68 -9.68 -13.14
C LEU A 341 3.39 -10.30 -11.93
N CYS A 342 2.67 -10.65 -10.86
CA CYS A 342 3.27 -11.22 -9.66
C CYS A 342 3.63 -12.69 -9.87
N SER A 343 4.90 -13.04 -9.64
CA SER A 343 5.40 -14.42 -9.66
C SER A 343 6.09 -14.77 -8.35
N ALA A 344 6.17 -16.06 -8.03
CA ALA A 344 6.91 -16.53 -6.85
C ALA A 344 8.42 -16.21 -6.91
N SER A 345 8.99 -16.08 -8.11
CA SER A 345 10.42 -15.83 -8.32
C SER A 345 10.83 -14.36 -8.20
N TYR A 346 9.89 -13.44 -8.38
CA TYR A 346 10.15 -12.00 -8.39
C TYR A 346 9.38 -11.26 -7.30
N CYS A 347 8.06 -11.38 -7.30
CA CYS A 347 7.17 -10.61 -6.44
C CYS A 347 5.94 -11.42 -6.08
N ALA A 348 6.03 -12.20 -4.98
CA ALA A 348 4.94 -13.03 -4.47
C ALA A 348 3.88 -12.21 -3.72
N SER A 349 3.38 -11.11 -4.30
CA SER A 349 2.51 -10.16 -3.58
C SER A 349 1.02 -10.46 -3.65
N TYR A 350 0.63 -11.60 -4.23
CA TYR A 350 -0.72 -12.18 -4.16
C TYR A 350 -1.08 -12.72 -2.76
N ARG A 351 -0.22 -12.52 -1.76
CA ARG A 351 -0.44 -12.86 -0.35
C ARG A 351 -1.16 -11.72 0.36
N VAL A 352 -2.07 -12.03 1.28
CA VAL A 352 -2.91 -11.00 1.94
C VAL A 352 -2.05 -9.97 2.71
N SER A 353 -1.00 -10.41 3.40
CA SER A 353 -0.10 -9.52 4.15
C SER A 353 0.90 -8.77 3.27
N ALA A 354 1.08 -9.18 2.02
CA ALA A 354 2.02 -8.52 1.13
C ALA A 354 1.59 -7.07 0.91
N ARG A 355 2.55 -6.16 0.96
CA ARG A 355 2.33 -4.73 0.81
C ARG A 355 3.47 -4.16 0.01
N MET A 356 3.14 -3.41 -1.02
CA MET A 356 4.13 -2.64 -1.78
C MET A 356 3.67 -1.19 -1.84
N ALA A 357 4.43 -0.35 -2.51
CA ALA A 357 4.09 1.06 -2.64
C ALA A 357 4.57 1.60 -3.98
N THR A 358 3.94 2.68 -4.40
CA THR A 358 4.38 3.47 -5.54
C THR A 358 4.04 4.94 -5.32
N SER A 359 4.64 5.82 -6.11
CA SER A 359 4.45 7.26 -5.99
C SER A 359 3.01 7.66 -6.28
N ILE A 360 2.54 8.73 -5.65
CA ILE A 360 1.13 9.19 -5.79
C ILE A 360 0.75 9.60 -7.22
N ASP A 361 1.73 9.96 -8.03
CA ASP A 361 1.62 10.41 -9.42
C ASP A 361 1.93 9.28 -10.43
N SER A 362 2.37 8.11 -9.97
CA SER A 362 2.57 6.95 -10.84
C SER A 362 1.25 6.33 -11.25
N SER A 363 1.12 6.08 -12.54
CA SER A 363 0.10 5.22 -13.13
C SER A 363 0.79 4.00 -13.74
N LEU A 364 0.22 2.80 -13.57
CA LEU A 364 0.80 1.54 -14.02
C LEU A 364 -0.28 0.67 -14.69
N GLU A 365 0.09 -0.14 -15.69
CA GLU A 365 -0.86 -1.04 -16.39
C GLU A 365 -1.45 -2.16 -15.51
N HIS A 366 -0.93 -2.32 -14.31
CA HIS A 366 -1.26 -3.40 -13.38
C HIS A 366 -1.69 -2.84 -12.01
N LEU A 367 -2.13 -1.58 -11.96
CA LEU A 367 -2.58 -0.89 -10.76
C LEU A 367 -3.93 -0.21 -11.01
N GLY A 368 -4.93 -0.66 -10.27
CA GLY A 368 -6.27 -0.10 -10.17
C GLY A 368 -6.62 0.19 -8.71
N PHE A 369 -7.90 0.03 -8.36
CA PHE A 369 -8.41 0.26 -7.01
C PHE A 369 -9.82 -0.30 -6.82
N ARG A 370 -10.22 -0.47 -5.56
CA ARG A 370 -11.62 -0.65 -5.13
C ARG A 370 -11.96 0.36 -4.05
N THR A 371 -13.24 0.56 -3.78
CA THR A 371 -13.69 1.61 -2.85
C THR A 371 -14.42 1.05 -1.64
N VAL A 372 -14.52 1.87 -0.60
CA VAL A 372 -15.28 1.61 0.62
C VAL A 372 -16.17 2.79 0.99
N VAL A 373 -17.18 2.52 1.80
CA VAL A 373 -18.02 3.53 2.45
C VAL A 373 -18.40 3.05 3.85
N THR A 374 -18.40 3.96 4.83
CA THR A 374 -18.84 3.65 6.19
C THR A 374 -20.33 3.94 6.35
N SER A 375 -20.97 3.33 7.34
CA SER A 375 -22.36 3.67 7.69
C SER A 375 -22.53 5.16 8.03
N GLN A 376 -21.51 5.78 8.63
CA GLN A 376 -21.52 7.22 8.93
C GLN A 376 -21.56 8.07 7.64
N MET A 377 -20.73 7.73 6.64
CA MET A 377 -20.72 8.43 5.35
C MET A 377 -22.09 8.35 4.67
N LEU A 378 -22.73 7.18 4.68
CA LEU A 378 -24.08 7.01 4.11
C LEU A 378 -25.13 7.86 4.84
N GLN A 379 -25.05 7.96 6.17
CA GLN A 379 -25.96 8.81 6.95
C GLN A 379 -25.76 10.30 6.65
N GLU A 380 -24.52 10.74 6.47
CA GLU A 380 -24.19 12.13 6.14
C GLU A 380 -24.68 12.53 4.74
N GLN A 381 -24.74 11.60 3.78
CA GLN A 381 -25.27 11.82 2.42
C GLN A 381 -26.80 11.94 2.36
N THR A 382 -27.51 11.41 3.36
CA THR A 382 -28.99 11.48 3.43
C THR A 382 -29.53 12.75 4.09
N LYS A 383 -28.64 13.59 4.63
CA LYS A 383 -28.96 14.90 5.23
C LYS A 383 -28.76 16.01 4.22
#